data_AF-A0A423NE57-F1
#
_entry.id   AF-A0A423NE57-F1
#
_cell.length_a   1.000
_cell.length_b   1.000
_cell.length_c   1.000
_cell.angle_alpha   90.00
_cell.angle_beta   90.00
_cell.angle_gamma   90.00
#
_symmetry.space_group_name_H-M   'P 1'
#
loop_
_entity.id
_entity.type
_entity.pdbx_description
1 polymer ?
#
loop_
_entity_poly.entity_id
_entity_poly.type
_entity_poly.pdbx_seq_one_letter_code
_entity_poly.pdbx_strand_id
1 'polypeptide(L)'
;MATHTNTLNPIDLQAIFDLEPASAIAYLKAKGYAITWHWQDQLDHAHHQAFTVAKAMRLDLLADIRAALETALQQGQTLKQFTAHLTPTLQAQGWWGKPIIVNTEGTAEHVQLGSPRRLKTIYQTNLQSAYMAGRKTSMEATTDTHPYWMLVATLDGKTRPSHRALHGQVFRHDDPIWQFIYPPNGFNCRCRVVALTEAAVKRRGLTVQTSQGRTFTETIETGLNKHTGEIRTATVTGLRLTNAQGHNITFRTDPGFNHAPGTALKQTTTDHSPN
;
A
#
# COMPACT_ATOMS: atom_id res chain seq x y z
N MET A 1 25.64 -26.70 28.09
CA MET A 1 25.40 -26.01 26.81
C MET A 1 24.24 -26.69 26.13
N ALA A 2 23.03 -26.12 26.22
CA ALA A 2 21.85 -26.64 25.55
C ALA A 2 21.43 -25.62 24.48
N THR A 3 21.66 -25.96 23.22
CA THR A 3 21.19 -25.20 22.06
C THR A 3 19.70 -25.49 21.88
N HIS A 4 18.83 -24.61 22.38
CA HIS A 4 17.42 -24.62 22.04
C HIS A 4 17.24 -24.08 20.62
N THR A 5 17.16 -24.98 19.64
CA THR A 5 16.63 -24.66 18.31
C THR A 5 15.14 -24.40 18.44
N ASN A 6 14.73 -23.13 18.45
CA ASN A 6 13.33 -22.75 18.45
C ASN A 6 12.75 -22.91 17.03
N THR A 7 12.48 -24.15 16.62
CA THR A 7 11.72 -24.43 15.41
C THR A 7 10.24 -24.23 15.74
N LEU A 8 9.65 -23.15 15.23
CA LEU A 8 8.21 -22.89 15.32
C LEU A 8 7.43 -24.13 14.83
N ASN A 9 6.54 -24.64 15.67
CA ASN A 9 5.70 -25.80 15.36
C ASN A 9 4.64 -25.39 14.32
N PRO A 10 4.16 -26.29 13.45
CA PRO A 10 2.94 -26.11 12.65
C PRO A 10 1.79 -25.34 13.33
N ILE A 11 1.54 -25.52 14.63
CA ILE A 11 0.51 -24.77 15.38
C ILE A 11 0.87 -23.28 15.49
N ASP A 12 2.13 -22.94 15.76
CA ASP A 12 2.61 -21.56 15.82
C ASP A 12 2.57 -20.91 14.43
N LEU A 13 2.89 -21.68 13.39
CA LEU A 13 2.77 -21.23 12.00
C LEU A 13 1.32 -20.94 11.64
N GLN A 14 0.38 -21.83 12.00
CA GLN A 14 -1.04 -21.62 11.78
C GLN A 14 -1.54 -20.38 12.53
N ALA A 15 -1.15 -20.18 13.79
CA ALA A 15 -1.46 -18.96 14.53
C ALA A 15 -0.92 -17.70 13.84
N ILE A 16 0.31 -17.72 13.31
CA ILE A 16 0.88 -16.60 12.54
C ILE A 16 0.10 -16.36 11.23
N PHE A 17 -0.28 -17.43 10.53
CA PHE A 17 -1.10 -17.36 9.32
C PHE A 17 -2.54 -16.95 9.57
N ASP A 18 -3.08 -17.15 10.76
CA ASP A 18 -4.42 -16.68 11.16
C ASP A 18 -4.37 -15.22 11.65
N LEU A 19 -3.25 -14.81 12.26
CA LEU A 19 -2.98 -13.43 12.67
C LEU A 19 -2.86 -12.47 11.48
N GLU A 20 -2.29 -12.90 10.35
CA GLU A 20 -2.15 -12.04 9.15
C GLU A 20 -3.52 -11.64 8.56
N PRO A 21 -4.47 -12.56 8.29
CA PRO A 21 -5.86 -12.26 7.96
C PRO A 21 -6.58 -11.44 9.03
N ALA A 22 -6.45 -11.78 10.31
CA ALA A 22 -7.11 -11.03 11.39
C ALA A 22 -6.63 -9.57 11.46
N SER A 23 -5.32 -9.36 11.38
CA SER A 23 -4.70 -8.03 11.40
C SER A 23 -5.02 -7.25 10.13
N ALA A 24 -5.09 -7.91 8.97
CA ALA A 24 -5.53 -7.30 7.72
C ALA A 24 -6.99 -6.82 7.81
N ILE A 25 -7.88 -7.64 8.39
CA ILE A 25 -9.29 -7.28 8.61
C ILE A 25 -9.41 -6.11 9.59
N ALA A 26 -8.67 -6.15 10.69
CA ALA A 26 -8.63 -5.07 11.68
C ALA A 26 -8.16 -3.75 11.05
N TYR A 27 -7.10 -3.80 10.24
CA TYR A 27 -6.60 -2.62 9.52
C TYR A 27 -7.65 -2.02 8.59
N LEU A 28 -8.37 -2.84 7.81
CA LEU A 28 -9.39 -2.34 6.90
C LEU A 28 -10.59 -1.74 7.65
N LYS A 29 -11.04 -2.38 8.74
CA LYS A 29 -12.16 -1.91 9.59
C LYS A 29 -11.84 -0.62 10.33
N ALA A 30 -10.58 -0.41 10.70
CA ALA A 30 -10.14 0.79 11.42
C ALA A 30 -10.15 2.06 10.55
N LYS A 31 -10.24 1.94 9.22
CA LYS A 31 -10.29 3.11 8.34
C LYS A 31 -11.62 3.86 8.45
N GLY A 32 -11.54 5.16 8.73
CA GLY A 32 -12.68 6.09 8.62
C GLY A 32 -13.09 6.29 7.16
N TYR A 33 -14.12 7.10 6.91
CA TYR A 33 -14.52 7.46 5.54
C TYR A 33 -14.06 8.88 5.21
N ALA A 34 -13.61 9.12 3.98
CA ALA A 34 -13.48 10.48 3.44
C ALA A 34 -13.97 10.55 1.99
N ILE A 35 -14.70 11.62 1.67
CA ILE A 35 -15.25 11.87 0.34
C ILE A 35 -14.25 12.72 -0.44
N THR A 36 -13.83 12.24 -1.61
CA THR A 36 -12.85 12.94 -2.46
C THR A 36 -13.34 12.99 -3.91
N TRP A 37 -13.04 14.07 -4.63
CA TRP A 37 -13.40 14.19 -6.05
C TRP A 37 -12.32 13.59 -6.94
N HIS A 38 -11.06 13.87 -6.66
CA HIS A 38 -9.89 13.25 -7.26
C HIS A 38 -9.09 12.46 -6.23
N TRP A 39 -8.38 11.43 -6.68
CA TRP A 39 -7.48 10.68 -5.81
C TRP A 39 -6.36 11.58 -5.25
N GLN A 40 -5.98 12.63 -5.98
CA GLN A 40 -5.00 13.64 -5.55
C GLN A 40 -5.49 14.50 -4.39
N ASP A 41 -6.79 14.51 -4.09
CA ASP A 41 -7.32 15.31 -2.98
C ASP A 41 -7.03 14.65 -1.62
N GLN A 42 -6.53 13.40 -1.61
CA GLN A 42 -6.16 12.64 -0.43
C GLN A 42 -4.89 11.85 -0.73
N LEU A 43 -3.72 12.40 -0.40
CA LEU A 43 -2.44 11.73 -0.62
C LEU A 43 -1.88 11.11 0.66
N ASP A 44 -1.03 10.11 0.49
CA ASP A 44 -0.12 9.57 1.50
C ASP A 44 -0.82 9.15 2.80
N HIS A 45 -0.51 9.83 3.91
CA HIS A 45 -1.06 9.56 5.23
C HIS A 45 -2.59 9.53 5.25
N ALA A 46 -3.20 10.38 4.42
CA ALA A 46 -4.63 10.52 4.34
C ALA A 46 -5.29 9.26 3.72
N HIS A 47 -4.59 8.51 2.86
CA HIS A 47 -5.02 7.18 2.37
C HIS A 47 -4.89 6.06 3.42
N HIS A 48 -4.06 6.24 4.45
CA HIS A 48 -3.92 5.27 5.55
C HIS A 48 -5.06 5.38 6.55
N GLN A 49 -5.50 6.60 6.88
CA GLN A 49 -6.53 6.84 7.89
C GLN A 49 -7.96 6.74 7.36
N ALA A 50 -8.18 7.12 6.10
CA ALA A 50 -9.50 7.14 5.49
C ALA A 50 -9.60 6.23 4.27
N PHE A 51 -10.70 5.48 4.21
CA PHE A 51 -11.18 4.81 3.02
C PHE A 51 -11.82 5.85 2.10
N THR A 52 -11.21 6.04 0.94
CA THR A 52 -11.69 6.97 -0.09
C THR A 52 -11.74 6.29 -1.45
N VAL A 53 -12.76 6.65 -2.22
CA VAL A 53 -12.86 6.31 -3.64
C VAL A 53 -13.20 7.61 -4.35
N ALA A 54 -12.29 8.09 -5.20
CA ALA A 54 -12.50 9.35 -5.94
C ALA A 54 -13.90 9.38 -6.59
N LYS A 55 -14.61 10.51 -6.60
CA LYS A 55 -15.95 10.61 -7.23
C LYS A 55 -17.00 9.64 -6.66
N ALA A 56 -16.75 9.02 -5.50
CA ALA A 56 -17.79 8.41 -4.69
C ALA A 56 -18.25 9.46 -3.68
N MET A 57 -19.13 10.35 -4.14
CA MET A 57 -19.56 11.52 -3.36
C MET A 57 -20.67 11.23 -2.34
N ARG A 58 -21.02 9.97 -2.16
CA ARG A 58 -22.05 9.56 -1.20
C ARG A 58 -21.49 8.52 -0.24
N LEU A 59 -21.87 8.67 1.03
CA LEU A 59 -21.39 7.81 2.11
C LEU A 59 -21.89 6.37 1.96
N ASP A 60 -23.13 6.18 1.48
CA ASP A 60 -23.72 4.86 1.19
C ASP A 60 -22.86 4.06 0.19
N LEU A 61 -22.47 4.71 -0.91
CA LEU A 61 -21.61 4.14 -1.94
C LEU A 61 -20.23 3.75 -1.39
N LEU A 62 -19.61 4.63 -0.58
CA LEU A 62 -18.34 4.32 0.07
C LEU A 62 -18.48 3.16 1.07
N ALA A 63 -19.60 3.11 1.80
CA ALA A 63 -19.89 2.05 2.74
C ALA A 63 -20.06 0.70 2.04
N ASP A 64 -20.79 0.64 0.93
CA ASP A 64 -20.98 -0.57 0.15
C ASP A 64 -19.67 -1.09 -0.44
N ILE A 65 -18.81 -0.22 -0.98
CA ILE A 65 -17.50 -0.62 -1.49
C ILE A 65 -16.63 -1.15 -0.34
N ARG A 66 -16.61 -0.48 0.82
CA ARG A 66 -15.84 -0.96 1.99
C ARG A 66 -16.35 -2.31 2.47
N ALA A 67 -17.66 -2.47 2.63
CA ALA A 67 -18.30 -3.72 3.05
C ALA A 67 -17.98 -4.87 2.09
N ALA A 68 -17.98 -4.62 0.77
CA ALA A 68 -17.58 -5.60 -0.23
C ALA A 68 -16.10 -5.99 -0.12
N LEU A 69 -15.20 -5.05 0.20
CA LEU A 69 -13.79 -5.34 0.44
C LEU A 69 -13.58 -6.13 1.74
N GLU A 70 -14.29 -5.78 2.80
CA GLU A 70 -14.28 -6.52 4.07
C GLU A 70 -14.75 -7.97 3.86
N THR A 71 -15.85 -8.15 3.13
CA THR A 71 -16.37 -9.47 2.76
C THR A 71 -15.35 -10.24 1.93
N ALA A 72 -14.73 -9.59 0.95
CA ALA A 72 -13.71 -10.23 0.11
C ALA A 72 -12.52 -10.70 0.93
N LEU A 73 -12.08 -9.92 1.91
CA LEU A 73 -10.97 -10.25 2.79
C LEU A 73 -11.33 -11.39 3.77
N GLN A 74 -12.52 -11.37 4.34
CA GLN A 74 -13.01 -12.39 5.30
C GLN A 74 -13.26 -13.75 4.64
N GLN A 75 -13.81 -13.75 3.42
CA GLN A 75 -14.23 -14.97 2.72
C GLN A 75 -13.20 -15.44 1.68
N GLY A 76 -12.09 -14.72 1.51
CA GLY A 76 -11.10 -15.02 0.47
C GLY A 76 -11.67 -14.93 -0.94
N GLN A 77 -12.59 -14.00 -1.20
CA GLN A 77 -13.21 -13.86 -2.53
C GLN A 77 -12.15 -13.50 -3.58
N THR A 78 -12.34 -13.99 -4.80
CA THR A 78 -11.54 -13.58 -5.97
C THR A 78 -12.00 -12.22 -6.51
N LEU A 79 -11.14 -11.55 -7.29
CA LEU A 79 -11.53 -10.33 -8.02
C LEU A 79 -12.79 -10.53 -8.89
N LYS A 80 -12.95 -11.71 -9.49
CA LYS A 80 -14.12 -12.04 -10.32
C LYS A 80 -15.40 -12.02 -9.47
N GLN A 81 -15.37 -12.67 -8.31
CA GLN A 81 -16.50 -12.70 -7.38
C GLN A 81 -16.80 -11.30 -6.83
N PHE A 82 -15.78 -10.59 -6.34
CA PHE A 82 -15.91 -9.20 -5.87
C PHE A 82 -16.57 -8.30 -6.93
N THR A 83 -16.09 -8.37 -8.18
CA THR A 83 -16.63 -7.56 -9.28
C THR A 83 -18.07 -7.96 -9.59
N ALA A 84 -18.38 -9.25 -9.67
CA ALA A 84 -19.71 -9.75 -10.00
C ALA A 84 -20.74 -9.37 -8.93
N HIS A 85 -20.39 -9.44 -7.65
CA HIS A 85 -21.29 -9.10 -6.54
C HIS A 85 -21.50 -7.60 -6.38
N LEU A 86 -20.46 -6.79 -6.52
CA LEU A 86 -20.55 -5.35 -6.26
C LEU A 86 -21.13 -4.56 -7.43
N THR A 87 -20.95 -5.03 -8.67
CA THR A 87 -21.38 -4.28 -9.87
C THR A 87 -22.89 -3.93 -9.86
N PRO A 88 -23.82 -4.85 -9.57
CA PRO A 88 -25.26 -4.53 -9.56
C PRO A 88 -25.61 -3.44 -8.55
N THR A 89 -25.05 -3.49 -7.34
CA THR A 89 -25.25 -2.47 -6.29
C THR A 89 -24.82 -1.09 -6.78
N LEU A 90 -23.62 -1.00 -7.36
CA LEU A 90 -23.08 0.27 -7.88
C LEU A 90 -23.89 0.81 -9.07
N GLN A 91 -24.41 -0.08 -9.92
CA GLN A 91 -25.30 0.29 -11.02
C GLN A 91 -26.64 0.82 -10.52
N ALA A 92 -27.27 0.15 -9.56
CA ALA A 92 -28.52 0.62 -8.94
C ALA A 92 -28.33 1.98 -8.24
N GLN A 93 -27.15 2.23 -7.72
CA GLN A 93 -26.74 3.50 -7.12
C GLN A 93 -26.39 4.61 -8.13
N GLY A 94 -26.45 4.34 -9.44
CA GLY A 94 -26.09 5.27 -10.50
C GLY A 94 -24.58 5.52 -10.67
N TRP A 95 -23.73 4.73 -10.00
CA TRP A 95 -22.28 4.89 -10.01
C TRP A 95 -21.59 3.95 -11.01
N TRP A 96 -21.96 4.02 -12.29
CA TRP A 96 -21.37 3.14 -13.31
C TRP A 96 -21.18 3.81 -14.67
N GLY A 97 -20.16 3.38 -15.41
CA GLY A 97 -19.91 3.83 -16.77
C GLY A 97 -19.27 5.22 -16.85
N LYS A 98 -19.59 5.92 -17.95
CA LYS A 98 -19.05 7.26 -18.28
C LYS A 98 -20.18 8.28 -18.49
N PRO A 99 -21.02 8.55 -17.47
CA PRO A 99 -22.06 9.55 -17.62
C PRO A 99 -21.46 10.95 -17.84
N ILE A 100 -22.29 11.82 -18.38
CA ILE A 100 -22.06 13.26 -18.36
C ILE A 100 -22.59 13.77 -17.03
N ILE A 101 -21.75 14.43 -16.24
CA ILE A 101 -22.12 15.05 -14.97
C ILE A 101 -21.95 16.55 -15.12
N VAL A 102 -22.92 17.31 -14.64
CA VAL A 102 -22.82 18.77 -14.53
C VAL A 102 -22.19 19.09 -13.17
N ASN A 103 -21.06 19.78 -13.19
CA ASN A 103 -20.38 20.19 -11.96
C ASN A 103 -21.14 21.35 -11.27
N THR A 104 -20.68 21.77 -10.09
CA THR A 104 -21.28 22.88 -9.33
C THR A 104 -21.24 24.24 -10.05
N GLU A 105 -20.46 24.35 -11.12
CA GLU A 105 -20.28 25.55 -11.95
C GLU A 105 -21.14 25.49 -13.24
N GLY A 106 -21.97 24.46 -13.41
CA GLY A 106 -22.84 24.30 -14.58
C GLY A 106 -22.17 23.72 -15.83
N THR A 107 -20.92 23.26 -15.73
CA THR A 107 -20.18 22.67 -16.85
C THR A 107 -20.42 21.16 -16.92
N ALA A 108 -20.80 20.67 -18.11
CA ALA A 108 -21.01 19.25 -18.37
C ALA A 108 -19.68 18.55 -18.74
N GLU A 109 -19.31 17.53 -17.98
CA GLU A 109 -18.11 16.73 -18.24
C GLU A 109 -18.37 15.22 -18.27
N HIS A 110 -17.66 14.50 -19.16
CA HIS A 110 -17.64 13.04 -19.14
C HIS A 110 -16.80 12.52 -17.97
N VAL A 111 -17.46 11.82 -17.05
CA VAL A 111 -16.81 11.31 -15.84
C VAL A 111 -16.79 9.80 -15.83
N GLN A 112 -15.59 9.21 -15.68
CA GLN A 112 -15.47 7.78 -15.43
C GLN A 112 -15.87 7.46 -13.98
N LEU A 113 -17.04 6.85 -13.77
CA LEU A 113 -17.51 6.31 -12.48
C LEU A 113 -17.03 4.85 -12.32
N GLY A 114 -17.90 3.93 -11.88
CA GLY A 114 -17.60 2.51 -11.80
C GLY A 114 -17.27 1.88 -13.16
N SER A 115 -16.34 0.93 -13.15
CA SER A 115 -16.03 0.04 -14.28
C SER A 115 -15.27 -1.19 -13.78
N PRO A 116 -15.21 -2.30 -14.54
CA PRO A 116 -14.45 -3.48 -14.12
C PRO A 116 -12.96 -3.18 -13.88
N ARG A 117 -12.36 -2.32 -14.73
CA ARG A 117 -10.96 -1.88 -14.56
C ARG A 117 -10.78 -1.10 -13.26
N ARG A 118 -11.74 -0.24 -12.92
CA ARG A 118 -11.67 0.56 -11.70
C ARG A 118 -11.88 -0.28 -10.45
N LEU A 119 -12.84 -1.20 -10.47
CA LEU A 119 -13.06 -2.15 -9.39
C LEU A 119 -11.84 -3.02 -9.15
N LYS A 120 -11.14 -3.44 -10.23
CA LYS A 120 -9.85 -4.12 -10.10
C LYS A 120 -8.82 -3.30 -9.33
N THR A 121 -8.64 -2.02 -9.66
CA THR A 121 -7.71 -1.16 -8.92
C THR A 121 -8.12 -0.99 -7.46
N ILE A 122 -9.40 -0.75 -7.19
CA ILE A 122 -9.93 -0.62 -5.82
C ILE A 122 -9.66 -1.89 -5.02
N TYR A 123 -10.02 -3.04 -5.57
CA TYR A 123 -9.80 -4.35 -4.97
C TYR A 123 -8.32 -4.62 -4.69
N GLN A 124 -7.48 -4.52 -5.73
CA GLN A 124 -6.07 -4.88 -5.61
C GLN A 124 -5.32 -3.96 -4.66
N THR A 125 -5.53 -2.64 -4.75
CA THR A 125 -4.85 -1.69 -3.87
C THR A 125 -5.27 -1.87 -2.41
N ASN A 126 -6.57 -1.97 -2.11
CA ASN A 126 -7.03 -2.06 -0.72
C ASN A 126 -6.67 -3.40 -0.06
N LEU A 127 -6.86 -4.53 -0.76
CA LEU A 127 -6.46 -5.83 -0.22
C LEU A 127 -4.95 -5.90 -0.02
N GLN A 128 -4.15 -5.39 -0.98
CA GLN A 128 -2.70 -5.37 -0.81
C GLN A 128 -2.30 -4.53 0.41
N SER A 129 -2.89 -3.34 0.61
CA SER A 129 -2.64 -2.54 1.82
C SER A 129 -2.99 -3.29 3.10
N ALA A 130 -4.14 -3.97 3.14
CA ALA A 130 -4.59 -4.71 4.31
C ALA A 130 -3.68 -5.89 4.63
N TYR A 131 -3.36 -6.74 3.64
CA TYR A 131 -2.46 -7.87 3.82
C TYR A 131 -1.06 -7.41 4.24
N MET A 132 -0.54 -6.33 3.66
CA MET A 132 0.77 -5.81 4.03
C MET A 132 0.78 -5.20 5.43
N ALA A 133 -0.28 -4.52 5.87
CA ALA A 133 -0.41 -4.07 7.25
C ALA A 133 -0.38 -5.25 8.24
N GLY A 134 -1.19 -6.29 7.99
CA GLY A 134 -1.22 -7.46 8.87
C GLY A 134 0.10 -8.23 8.89
N ARG A 135 0.74 -8.38 7.72
CA ARG A 135 2.07 -8.96 7.60
C ARG A 135 3.11 -8.18 8.39
N LYS A 136 3.07 -6.84 8.33
CA LYS A 136 3.98 -5.97 9.08
C LYS A 136 3.85 -6.22 10.58
N THR A 137 2.63 -6.29 11.11
CA THR A 137 2.39 -6.62 12.53
C THR A 137 3.04 -7.95 12.93
N SER A 138 2.84 -9.02 12.17
CA SER A 138 3.48 -10.31 12.45
C SER A 138 5.01 -10.27 12.33
N MET A 139 5.55 -9.48 11.40
CA MET A 139 6.99 -9.31 11.21
C MET A 139 7.64 -8.48 12.32
N GLU A 140 6.96 -7.45 12.82
CA GLU A 140 7.41 -6.65 13.95
C GLU A 140 7.45 -7.46 15.25
N ALA A 141 6.52 -8.40 15.43
CA ALA A 141 6.52 -9.32 16.58
C ALA A 141 7.67 -10.36 16.56
N THR A 142 8.42 -10.47 15.45
CA THR A 142 9.45 -11.51 15.27
C THR A 142 10.84 -10.95 14.99
N THR A 143 11.06 -9.64 15.22
CA THR A 143 12.33 -8.96 14.89
C THR A 143 13.54 -9.53 15.62
N ASP A 144 13.37 -10.07 16.83
CA ASP A 144 14.46 -10.68 17.60
C ASP A 144 15.09 -11.90 16.90
N THR A 145 14.28 -12.62 16.11
CA THR A 145 14.73 -13.82 15.37
C THR A 145 14.86 -13.58 13.87
N HIS A 146 14.09 -12.65 13.32
CA HIS A 146 14.06 -12.29 11.91
C HIS A 146 14.33 -10.78 11.70
N PRO A 147 15.52 -10.28 12.06
CA PRO A 147 15.80 -8.84 12.08
C PRO A 147 16.00 -8.23 10.69
N TYR A 148 16.00 -9.04 9.62
CA TYR A 148 16.22 -8.57 8.26
C TYR A 148 14.97 -8.75 7.42
N TRP A 149 14.59 -7.70 6.69
CA TRP A 149 13.43 -7.70 5.83
C TRP A 149 13.87 -7.56 4.38
N MET A 150 13.27 -8.35 3.50
CA MET A 150 13.59 -8.38 2.07
C MET A 150 12.36 -8.04 1.24
N LEU A 151 12.50 -7.10 0.31
CA LEU A 151 11.44 -6.77 -0.64
C LEU A 151 11.39 -7.80 -1.76
N VAL A 152 10.21 -8.33 -2.05
CA VAL A 152 9.96 -9.34 -3.09
C VAL A 152 8.91 -8.82 -4.06
N ALA A 153 9.34 -8.49 -5.27
CA ALA A 153 8.45 -8.25 -6.40
C ALA A 153 8.02 -9.55 -7.10
N THR A 154 6.85 -9.56 -7.76
CA THR A 154 6.30 -10.75 -8.45
C THR A 154 7.10 -11.16 -9.70
N LEU A 155 7.72 -10.21 -10.39
CA LEU A 155 8.56 -10.42 -11.59
C LEU A 155 7.88 -11.08 -12.80
N ASP A 156 6.55 -11.06 -12.88
CA ASP A 156 5.71 -11.65 -13.94
C ASP A 156 5.67 -10.87 -15.28
N GLY A 157 6.72 -10.11 -15.59
CA GLY A 157 6.76 -9.22 -16.76
C GLY A 157 5.93 -7.93 -16.63
N LYS A 158 5.00 -7.84 -15.67
CA LYS A 158 4.19 -6.62 -15.40
C LYS A 158 4.69 -5.78 -14.23
N THR A 159 5.78 -6.22 -13.59
CA THR A 159 6.43 -5.47 -12.52
C THR A 159 7.18 -4.26 -13.10
N ARG A 160 6.87 -3.06 -12.59
CA ARG A 160 7.53 -1.81 -12.98
C ARG A 160 9.06 -1.92 -12.77
N PRO A 161 9.89 -1.29 -13.62
CA PRO A 161 11.36 -1.36 -13.49
C PRO A 161 11.89 -0.96 -12.11
N SER A 162 11.38 0.11 -11.50
CA SER A 162 11.80 0.55 -10.16
C SER A 162 11.53 -0.51 -9.07
N HIS A 163 10.37 -1.16 -9.12
CA HIS A 163 10.01 -2.24 -8.17
C HIS A 163 10.83 -3.51 -8.41
N ARG A 164 11.13 -3.82 -9.67
CA ARG A 164 12.02 -4.92 -10.04
C ARG A 164 13.42 -4.69 -9.49
N ALA A 165 13.90 -3.45 -9.53
CA ALA A 165 15.22 -3.09 -9.03
C ALA A 165 15.34 -3.28 -7.51
N LEU A 166 14.26 -3.09 -6.74
CA LEU A 166 14.24 -3.41 -5.31
C LEU A 166 14.03 -4.90 -4.98
N HIS A 167 13.71 -5.75 -5.95
CA HIS A 167 13.54 -7.17 -5.68
C HIS A 167 14.84 -7.77 -5.11
N GLY A 168 14.72 -8.46 -3.98
CA GLY A 168 15.84 -9.10 -3.30
C GLY A 168 16.69 -8.14 -2.46
N GLN A 169 16.39 -6.83 -2.43
CA GLN A 169 17.10 -5.91 -1.54
C GLN A 169 16.67 -6.16 -0.10
N VAL A 170 17.67 -6.25 0.78
CA VAL A 170 17.51 -6.57 2.20
C VAL A 170 17.92 -5.37 3.02
N PHE A 171 17.12 -5.01 4.01
CA PHE A 171 17.45 -4.02 5.03
C PHE A 171 17.18 -4.63 6.41
N ARG A 172 17.77 -4.06 7.46
CA ARG A 172 17.29 -4.39 8.81
C ARG A 172 15.87 -3.87 9.01
N HIS A 173 15.11 -4.51 9.89
CA HIS A 173 13.72 -4.15 10.17
C HIS A 173 13.55 -2.70 10.69
N ASP A 174 14.60 -2.17 11.33
CA ASP A 174 14.66 -0.83 11.93
C ASP A 174 15.19 0.24 10.98
N ASP A 175 15.55 -0.12 9.74
CA ASP A 175 15.96 0.86 8.75
C ASP A 175 14.80 1.82 8.43
N PRO A 176 15.00 3.15 8.50
CA PRO A 176 13.91 4.13 8.34
C PRO A 176 13.24 4.06 6.96
N ILE A 177 13.86 3.43 5.97
CA ILE A 177 13.27 3.28 4.64
C ILE A 177 11.94 2.51 4.64
N TRP A 178 11.72 1.63 5.61
CA TRP A 178 10.48 0.87 5.74
C TRP A 178 9.26 1.75 6.04
N GLN A 179 9.46 3.01 6.43
CA GLN A 179 8.36 3.97 6.53
C GLN A 179 7.78 4.35 5.16
N PHE A 180 8.55 4.15 4.08
CA PHE A 180 8.22 4.61 2.74
C PHE A 180 8.10 3.47 1.71
N ILE A 181 8.95 2.44 1.80
CA ILE A 181 9.03 1.40 0.77
C ILE A 181 8.27 0.12 1.12
N TYR A 182 7.69 0.04 2.32
CA TYR A 182 6.89 -1.11 2.71
C TYR A 182 5.59 -1.11 1.87
N PRO A 183 5.36 -2.12 1.01
CA PRO A 183 4.28 -2.09 0.03
C PRO A 183 2.88 -1.90 0.63
N PRO A 184 1.91 -1.39 -0.15
CA PRO A 184 2.02 -1.05 -1.56
C PRO A 184 2.66 0.32 -1.81
N ASN A 185 3.57 0.38 -2.78
CA ASN A 185 4.25 1.63 -3.18
C ASN A 185 3.64 2.25 -4.44
N GLY A 186 2.38 1.92 -4.75
CA GLY A 186 1.67 2.35 -5.95
C GLY A 186 0.41 1.57 -6.24
N PHE A 187 -0.43 2.11 -7.12
CA PHE A 187 -1.64 1.44 -7.58
C PHE A 187 -1.30 0.10 -8.26
N ASN A 188 -2.03 -0.96 -7.89
CA ASN A 188 -1.78 -2.33 -8.36
C ASN A 188 -0.37 -2.87 -8.03
N CYS A 189 0.31 -2.31 -7.03
CA CYS A 189 1.53 -2.92 -6.51
C CYS A 189 1.25 -4.33 -5.97
N ARG A 190 2.13 -5.27 -6.27
CA ARG A 190 2.06 -6.68 -5.83
C ARG A 190 3.34 -7.14 -5.14
N CYS A 191 4.18 -6.18 -4.75
CA CYS A 191 5.37 -6.44 -3.96
C CYS A 191 4.95 -6.83 -2.54
N ARG A 192 5.73 -7.72 -1.93
CA ARG A 192 5.60 -8.10 -0.52
C ARG A 192 6.93 -7.97 0.19
N VAL A 193 6.92 -8.10 1.51
CA VAL A 193 8.14 -8.19 2.33
C VAL A 193 8.20 -9.57 2.98
N VAL A 194 9.41 -10.12 3.11
CA VAL A 194 9.65 -11.36 3.86
C VAL A 194 10.67 -11.08 4.95
N ALA A 195 10.41 -11.59 6.15
CA ALA A 195 11.37 -11.55 7.25
C ALA A 195 12.39 -12.69 7.11
N LEU A 196 13.65 -12.41 7.45
CA LEU A 196 14.79 -13.30 7.28
C LEU A 196 15.59 -13.34 8.58
N THR A 197 16.00 -14.55 8.96
CA THR A 197 17.00 -14.75 10.01
C THR A 197 18.39 -14.38 9.51
N GLU A 198 19.31 -14.09 10.42
CA GLU A 198 20.72 -13.86 10.09
C GLU A 198 21.34 -15.06 9.36
N ALA A 199 21.03 -16.29 9.80
CA ALA A 199 21.47 -17.52 9.13
C ALA A 199 20.94 -17.62 7.70
N ALA A 200 19.71 -17.19 7.43
CA ALA A 200 19.15 -17.16 6.09
C ALA A 200 19.85 -16.13 5.18
N VAL A 201 20.19 -14.96 5.72
CA VAL A 201 20.97 -13.93 5.02
C VAL A 201 22.35 -14.48 4.64
N LYS A 202 23.08 -15.06 5.60
CA LYS A 202 24.43 -15.64 5.39
C LYS A 202 24.40 -16.79 4.37
N ARG A 203 23.52 -17.77 4.56
CA ARG A 203 23.40 -18.94 3.69
C ARG A 203 23.06 -18.59 2.25
N ARG A 204 22.28 -17.52 2.02
CA ARG A 204 21.89 -17.07 0.69
C ARG A 204 22.86 -16.05 0.08
N GLY A 205 23.91 -15.65 0.80
CA GLY A 205 24.86 -14.63 0.35
C GLY A 205 24.19 -13.28 0.09
N LEU A 206 23.18 -12.91 0.88
CA LEU A 206 22.46 -11.64 0.71
C LEU A 206 23.21 -10.49 1.36
N THR A 207 23.33 -9.37 0.64
CA THR A 207 23.89 -8.13 1.18
C THR A 207 22.81 -7.33 1.89
N VAL A 208 23.04 -6.99 3.16
CA VAL A 208 22.19 -6.08 3.92
C VAL A 208 22.56 -4.64 3.58
N GLN A 209 21.61 -3.90 3.04
CA GLN A 209 21.71 -2.50 2.67
C GLN A 209 21.39 -1.59 3.86
N THR A 210 21.78 -0.32 3.75
CA THR A 210 21.32 0.75 4.65
C THR A 210 20.84 1.94 3.83
N SER A 211 19.76 2.57 4.27
CA SER A 211 19.22 3.76 3.61
C SER A 211 19.90 5.07 4.00
N GLN A 212 20.80 5.04 4.99
CA GLN A 212 21.51 6.24 5.47
C GLN A 212 22.24 6.96 4.33
N GLY A 213 21.91 8.23 4.13
CA GLY A 213 22.49 9.07 3.06
C GLY A 213 22.07 8.68 1.64
N ARG A 214 21.11 7.76 1.48
CA ARG A 214 20.68 7.20 0.18
C ARG A 214 19.24 7.52 -0.18
N THR A 215 18.49 8.10 0.74
CA THR A 215 17.11 8.55 0.54
C THR A 215 17.06 9.92 -0.12
N PHE A 216 16.01 10.16 -0.90
CA PHE A 216 15.71 11.48 -1.45
C PHE A 216 14.20 11.72 -1.49
N THR A 217 13.82 12.99 -1.51
CA THR A 217 12.44 13.40 -1.79
C THR A 217 12.41 14.20 -3.07
N GLU A 218 11.35 14.03 -3.85
CA GLU A 218 11.13 14.75 -5.10
C GLU A 218 9.67 15.19 -5.15
N THR A 219 9.43 16.41 -5.63
CA THR A 219 8.07 16.88 -5.96
C THR A 219 7.82 16.61 -7.44
N ILE A 220 6.77 15.85 -7.73
CA ILE A 220 6.48 15.43 -9.11
C ILE A 220 5.10 15.88 -9.52
N GLU A 221 4.96 16.23 -10.80
CA GLU A 221 3.66 16.53 -11.39
C GLU A 221 2.82 15.25 -11.45
N THR A 222 1.59 15.36 -10.97
CA THR A 222 0.62 14.27 -10.92
C THR A 222 -0.53 14.46 -11.91
N GLY A 223 -0.58 15.63 -12.56
CA GLY A 223 -1.48 15.95 -13.66
C GLY A 223 -2.05 17.35 -13.58
N LEU A 224 -2.73 17.76 -14.64
CA LEU A 224 -3.44 19.03 -14.74
C LEU A 224 -4.82 18.91 -14.10
N ASN A 225 -5.16 19.85 -13.21
CA ASN A 225 -6.55 20.11 -12.87
C ASN A 225 -7.22 20.73 -14.09
N LYS A 226 -8.08 19.96 -14.77
CA LYS A 226 -8.74 20.39 -16.00
C LYS A 226 -9.70 21.56 -15.81
N HIS A 227 -10.13 21.84 -14.57
CA HIS A 227 -11.04 22.93 -14.25
C HIS A 227 -10.28 24.23 -13.99
N THR A 228 -9.25 24.18 -13.16
CA THR A 228 -8.50 25.39 -12.77
C THR A 228 -7.28 25.68 -13.64
N GLY A 229 -6.85 24.70 -14.46
CA GLY A 229 -5.58 24.77 -15.19
C GLY A 229 -4.35 24.60 -14.30
N GLU A 230 -4.52 24.31 -13.01
CA GLU A 230 -3.44 24.15 -12.05
C GLU A 230 -2.71 22.81 -12.23
N ILE A 231 -1.39 22.83 -12.24
CA ILE A 231 -0.58 21.60 -12.18
C ILE A 231 -0.59 21.08 -10.74
N ARG A 232 -1.16 19.89 -10.54
CA ARG A 232 -1.13 19.22 -9.25
C ARG A 232 0.17 18.48 -9.06
N THR A 233 0.77 18.58 -7.89
CA THR A 233 2.02 17.90 -7.55
C THR A 233 1.85 16.98 -6.35
N ALA A 234 2.79 16.05 -6.17
CA ALA A 234 2.90 15.23 -4.98
C ALA A 234 4.37 15.02 -4.61
N THR A 235 4.66 14.97 -3.32
CA THR A 235 5.97 14.58 -2.82
C THR A 235 6.08 13.05 -2.82
N VAL A 236 7.20 12.55 -3.31
CA VAL A 236 7.52 11.12 -3.33
C VAL A 236 8.90 10.89 -2.74
N THR A 237 9.03 9.84 -1.93
CA THR A 237 10.30 9.41 -1.36
C THR A 237 10.89 8.31 -2.22
N GLY A 238 12.18 8.40 -2.43
CA GLY A 238 12.95 7.43 -3.19
C GLY A 238 14.23 7.02 -2.49
N LEU A 239 14.87 6.03 -3.09
CA LEU A 239 16.08 5.41 -2.61
C LEU A 239 17.03 5.19 -3.77
N ARG A 240 18.30 5.57 -3.60
CA ARG A 240 19.38 5.29 -4.54
C ARG A 240 20.37 4.32 -3.90
N LEU A 241 20.48 3.10 -4.42
CA LEU A 241 21.41 2.09 -3.94
C LEU A 241 22.34 1.64 -5.05
N THR A 242 23.39 0.94 -4.66
CA THR A 242 24.12 0.03 -5.53
C THR A 242 23.85 -1.39 -5.05
N ASN A 243 23.37 -2.26 -5.92
CA ASN A 243 23.10 -3.66 -5.55
C ASN A 243 24.39 -4.46 -5.40
N ALA A 244 24.27 -5.72 -4.96
CA ALA A 244 25.41 -6.62 -4.80
C ALA A 244 26.19 -6.88 -6.10
N GLN A 245 25.60 -6.63 -7.27
CA GLN A 245 26.21 -6.76 -8.59
C GLN A 245 26.84 -5.46 -9.11
N GLY A 246 26.87 -4.38 -8.30
CA GLY A 246 27.42 -3.09 -8.71
C GLY A 246 26.48 -2.22 -9.55
N HIS A 247 25.22 -2.63 -9.76
CA HIS A 247 24.24 -1.85 -10.51
C HIS A 247 23.56 -0.80 -9.65
N ASN A 248 23.45 0.41 -10.18
CA ASN A 248 22.69 1.48 -9.55
C ASN A 248 21.19 1.19 -9.62
N ILE A 249 20.55 1.15 -8.46
CA ILE A 249 19.11 1.06 -8.28
C ILE A 249 18.60 2.44 -7.91
N THR A 250 17.61 2.93 -8.65
CA THR A 250 16.76 4.03 -8.20
C THR A 250 15.34 3.53 -8.03
N PHE A 251 14.83 3.68 -6.82
CA PHE A 251 13.44 3.43 -6.48
C PHE A 251 12.75 4.73 -6.10
N ARG A 252 11.45 4.80 -6.36
CA ARG A 252 10.56 5.88 -5.93
C ARG A 252 9.17 5.32 -5.71
N THR A 253 8.47 5.80 -4.69
CA THR A 253 7.05 5.54 -4.52
C THR A 253 6.25 6.21 -5.65
N ASP A 254 5.10 5.64 -6.01
CA ASP A 254 4.12 6.35 -6.82
C ASP A 254 3.46 7.46 -5.96
N PRO A 255 3.04 8.58 -6.56
CA PRO A 255 2.25 9.62 -5.86
C PRO A 255 1.10 9.07 -5.04
N GLY A 256 0.98 9.52 -3.79
CA GLY A 256 -0.06 9.08 -2.86
C GLY A 256 0.27 7.81 -2.09
N PHE A 257 1.46 7.22 -2.31
CA PHE A 257 1.95 6.03 -1.60
C PHE A 257 3.25 6.34 -0.85
N ASN A 258 3.43 7.58 -0.40
CA ASN A 258 4.63 7.99 0.32
C ASN A 258 4.66 7.58 1.80
N HIS A 259 3.91 6.54 2.18
CA HIS A 259 3.82 6.04 3.54
C HIS A 259 3.47 4.55 3.56
N ALA A 260 4.01 3.82 4.54
CA ALA A 260 3.82 2.39 4.72
C ALA A 260 2.51 2.04 5.45
N PRO A 261 1.74 1.03 4.99
CA PRO A 261 0.54 0.58 5.70
C PRO A 261 0.88 -0.04 7.06
N GLY A 262 -0.07 0.04 8.00
CA GLY A 262 0.08 -0.50 9.36
C GLY A 262 0.98 0.31 10.29
N THR A 263 1.60 1.40 9.83
CA THR A 263 2.36 2.31 10.70
C THR A 263 1.38 3.21 11.45
N ALA A 264 1.18 2.99 12.76
CA ALA A 264 0.56 3.99 13.61
C ALA A 264 1.51 5.19 13.73
N LEU A 265 1.02 6.41 13.51
CA LEU A 265 1.83 7.61 13.67
C LEU A 265 2.38 7.66 15.09
N LYS A 266 3.71 7.57 15.23
CA LYS A 266 4.37 8.39 16.26
C LYS A 266 4.13 9.82 15.81
N GLN A 267 3.27 10.54 16.51
CA GLN A 267 3.06 11.97 16.29
C GLN A 267 4.44 12.62 16.22
N THR A 268 4.80 13.16 15.06
CA THR A 268 5.87 14.15 14.98
C THR A 268 5.35 15.35 15.75
N THR A 269 5.67 15.42 17.03
CA THR A 269 5.59 16.66 17.81
C THR A 269 6.50 17.65 17.10
N THR A 270 5.92 18.46 16.23
CA THR A 270 6.55 19.70 15.80
C THR A 270 6.62 20.57 17.04
N ASP A 271 7.79 20.55 17.66
CA ASP A 271 8.21 21.50 18.68
C ASP A 271 8.16 22.89 18.05
N HIS A 272 7.03 23.59 18.22
CA HIS A 272 6.98 25.04 18.08
C HIS A 272 7.49 25.62 19.39
N SER A 273 8.79 25.86 19.44
CA SER A 273 9.36 26.80 20.41
C SER A 273 8.77 28.20 20.15
N PRO A 274 8.18 28.85 21.15
CA PRO A 274 7.77 30.24 21.03
C PRO A 274 8.99 31.15 21.16
N ASN A 275 9.13 32.10 20.23
CA ASN A 275 9.79 33.38 20.50
C ASN A 275 8.74 34.36 21.04
#